data_AF-A0AAN6C4D1-F1
#
_entry.id   AF-A0AAN6C4D1-F1
#
_cell.length_a   1.000
_cell.length_b   1.000
_cell.length_c   1.000
_cell.angle_alpha   90.00
_cell.angle_beta   90.00
_cell.angle_gamma   90.00
#
_symmetry.space_group_name_H-M   'P 1'
#
loop_
_entity.id
_entity.type
_entity.pdbx_description
1 polymer ?
#
loop_
_entity_poly.entity_id
_entity_poly.type
_entity_poly.pdbx_seq_one_letter_code
_entity_poly.pdbx_strand_id
1 'polypeptide(L)'
;MLPKLTFLFVFATQAVSQQVRIFNKIPQDVNQCVKPCLFRPNNANTDVGGVLDCGTPYKQDCYCATNKDKAKLVSEHIDTCAQASCSAGVESQDASSMRSYYASYCMENGYTADVMTEWYTGTVIAEATKTYDNVWGWSSATSTGRRSELFDDDERESIVEKDRKEDGGAKVRAVDLLLLGVPLAPQPPVPKIIDAFKPNCHKKINHTDAEDAALPSLLAELWKPLIHPLEERVFVTDKGERFEIPENQMRWKKPLGKRVVLIDTDTRLSANNENTMLNECPLYYPTLPGRTAGHLNHYLYAMIHGYDYRLVRAANYPDRHGTWIKPAVAKEALKEYDIVVSLDSDAVFTHLDLPLEWLMNLWGFTKESLVAMAYDLDWKADYDSHGNLILNTGFVISQASQRTQDMYKRWEDCPRSISGCEHWNFNWAHEQSAFSYYIRYEFNRTNEIVNIPCNHANGNEYAADGQCECQGVFVSHNWHTKEKVPELLSRSIMTSLSRRLHGQFQANTKELYKDISNQTYPMKGIQI
;
A
#
# COMPACT_ATOMS: atom_id res chain seq x y z
N MET A 1 48.05 -33.27 -34.35
CA MET A 1 46.80 -34.05 -34.15
C MET A 1 46.50 -34.07 -32.66
N LEU A 2 45.52 -33.29 -32.22
CA LEU A 2 44.88 -33.35 -30.90
C LEU A 2 43.39 -33.01 -31.14
N PRO A 3 42.42 -33.69 -30.51
CA PRO A 3 41.05 -33.73 -31.00
C PRO A 3 40.21 -32.52 -30.54
N LYS A 4 39.30 -32.09 -31.41
CA LYS A 4 38.25 -31.12 -31.10
C LYS A 4 37.19 -31.77 -30.23
N LEU A 5 36.94 -31.20 -29.05
CA LEU A 5 35.84 -31.59 -28.17
C LEU A 5 34.59 -30.77 -28.57
N THR A 6 33.62 -31.44 -29.17
CA THR A 6 32.32 -30.87 -29.52
C THR A 6 31.41 -30.95 -28.28
N PHE A 7 31.10 -29.82 -27.65
CA PHE A 7 30.06 -29.76 -26.63
C PHE A 7 28.68 -29.64 -27.30
N LEU A 8 27.88 -30.71 -27.21
CA LEU A 8 26.43 -30.65 -27.46
C LEU A 8 25.78 -29.93 -26.27
N PHE A 9 25.21 -28.74 -26.51
CA PHE A 9 24.25 -28.15 -25.58
C PHE A 9 22.88 -28.79 -25.83
N VAL A 10 22.45 -29.65 -24.90
CA VAL A 10 21.05 -30.08 -24.80
C VAL A 10 20.28 -28.90 -24.21
N PHE A 11 19.44 -28.25 -25.01
CA PHE A 11 18.43 -27.32 -24.50
C PHE A 11 17.37 -28.13 -23.76
N ALA A 12 17.54 -28.29 -22.46
CA ALA A 12 16.43 -28.60 -21.58
C ALA A 12 15.59 -27.33 -21.44
N THR A 13 14.49 -27.22 -22.19
CA THR A 13 13.45 -26.24 -21.90
C THR A 13 12.84 -26.62 -20.55
N GLN A 14 13.39 -26.06 -19.47
CA GLN A 14 12.66 -25.99 -18.21
C GLN A 14 11.48 -25.04 -18.46
N ALA A 15 10.29 -25.61 -18.64
CA ALA A 15 9.06 -24.86 -18.48
C ALA A 15 9.06 -24.32 -17.05
N VAL A 16 9.34 -23.03 -16.89
CA VAL A 16 9.21 -22.32 -15.62
C VAL A 16 7.73 -22.33 -15.29
N SER A 17 7.33 -23.29 -14.48
CA SER A 17 5.96 -23.43 -14.01
C SER A 17 5.67 -22.28 -13.04
N GLN A 18 4.98 -21.24 -13.55
CA GLN A 18 4.63 -20.05 -12.79
C GLN A 18 3.46 -20.35 -11.85
N GLN A 19 3.48 -19.75 -10.65
CA GLN A 19 2.38 -19.83 -9.70
C GLN A 19 1.18 -19.00 -10.16
N VAL A 20 -0.02 -19.44 -9.79
CA VAL A 20 -1.27 -18.77 -10.16
C VAL A 20 -1.45 -17.43 -9.42
N ARG A 21 -1.84 -16.38 -10.16
CA ARG A 21 -2.07 -15.02 -9.63
C ARG A 21 -3.36 -14.38 -10.16
N ILE A 22 -4.40 -15.19 -10.37
CA ILE A 22 -5.69 -14.72 -10.91
C ILE A 22 -6.37 -13.65 -10.04
N PHE A 23 -6.12 -13.64 -8.73
CA PHE A 23 -6.65 -12.63 -7.81
C PHE A 23 -6.34 -11.18 -8.23
N ASN A 24 -5.21 -10.95 -8.92
CA ASN A 24 -4.83 -9.63 -9.43
C ASN A 24 -5.66 -9.16 -10.63
N LYS A 25 -6.43 -10.07 -11.24
CA LYS A 25 -7.25 -9.80 -12.43
C LYS A 25 -8.73 -9.62 -12.11
N ILE A 26 -9.14 -9.90 -10.87
CA ILE A 26 -10.51 -9.74 -10.41
C ILE A 26 -10.63 -8.35 -9.76
N PRO A 27 -11.45 -7.44 -10.30
CA PRO A 27 -11.65 -6.09 -9.75
C PRO A 27 -12.11 -6.11 -8.28
N GLN A 28 -11.94 -5.00 -7.58
CA GLN A 28 -12.27 -4.91 -6.15
C GLN A 28 -13.76 -4.68 -5.88
N ASP A 29 -14.48 -4.17 -6.88
CA ASP A 29 -15.90 -3.82 -6.87
C ASP A 29 -16.83 -4.96 -7.29
N VAL A 30 -16.29 -6.12 -7.68
CA VAL A 30 -17.11 -7.31 -7.92
C VAL A 30 -17.68 -7.83 -6.61
N ASN A 31 -18.80 -8.56 -6.70
CA ASN A 31 -19.43 -9.20 -5.54
C ASN A 31 -18.38 -10.01 -4.75
N GLN A 32 -18.36 -9.84 -3.42
CA GLN A 32 -17.30 -10.37 -2.54
C GLN A 32 -17.18 -11.90 -2.62
N CYS A 33 -18.21 -12.59 -3.09
CA CYS A 33 -18.22 -14.03 -3.33
C CYS A 33 -17.38 -14.49 -4.55
N VAL A 34 -17.09 -13.62 -5.52
CA VAL A 34 -16.44 -13.97 -6.81
C VAL A 34 -14.99 -14.43 -6.64
N LYS A 35 -14.21 -13.69 -5.86
CA LYS A 35 -12.79 -14.01 -5.59
C LYS A 35 -12.59 -15.36 -4.92
N PRO A 36 -13.28 -15.67 -3.80
CA PRO A 36 -13.11 -16.95 -3.13
C PRO A 36 -13.65 -18.14 -3.94
N CYS A 37 -14.49 -17.93 -4.96
CA CYS A 37 -14.89 -19.00 -5.87
C CYS A 37 -13.79 -19.36 -6.87
N LEU A 38 -13.00 -18.37 -7.31
CA LEU A 38 -11.95 -18.57 -8.29
C LEU A 38 -10.62 -18.99 -7.65
N PHE A 39 -10.19 -18.34 -6.55
CA PHE A 39 -8.88 -18.62 -5.96
C PHE A 39 -8.81 -18.26 -4.47
N ARG A 40 -8.48 -19.25 -3.64
CA ARG A 40 -8.28 -19.18 -2.18
C ARG A 40 -6.89 -19.70 -1.82
N PRO A 41 -5.91 -18.81 -1.60
CA PRO A 41 -4.52 -19.23 -1.38
C PRO A 41 -4.30 -20.08 -0.11
N ASN A 42 -5.20 -19.98 0.89
CA ASN A 42 -5.02 -20.62 2.21
C ASN A 42 -6.05 -21.72 2.51
N ASN A 43 -6.93 -22.09 1.55
CA ASN A 43 -7.87 -23.20 1.72
C ASN A 43 -8.22 -23.83 0.36
N ALA A 44 -7.23 -24.52 -0.19
CA ALA A 44 -7.07 -24.87 -1.59
C ALA A 44 -7.97 -25.99 -2.13
N ASN A 45 -9.05 -26.33 -1.42
CA ASN A 45 -9.91 -27.46 -1.79
C ASN A 45 -11.35 -27.02 -2.13
N THR A 46 -11.60 -25.71 -2.21
CA THR A 46 -12.94 -25.14 -2.48
C THR A 46 -12.95 -24.06 -3.57
N ASP A 47 -11.86 -23.93 -4.31
CA ASP A 47 -11.73 -23.01 -5.44
C ASP A 47 -11.44 -23.78 -6.75
N VAL A 48 -11.24 -23.05 -7.85
CA VAL A 48 -10.98 -23.67 -9.16
C VAL A 48 -9.73 -24.56 -9.17
N GLY A 49 -8.65 -24.19 -8.48
CA GLY A 49 -7.42 -24.98 -8.44
C GLY A 49 -7.58 -26.27 -7.64
N GLY A 50 -8.43 -26.26 -6.61
CA GLY A 50 -8.84 -27.45 -5.86
C GLY A 50 -9.65 -28.42 -6.70
N VAL A 51 -10.63 -27.91 -7.46
CA VAL A 51 -11.48 -28.75 -8.33
C VAL A 51 -10.69 -29.36 -9.51
N LEU A 52 -9.63 -28.68 -9.96
CA LEU A 52 -8.72 -29.19 -10.98
C LEU A 52 -7.61 -30.10 -10.45
N ASP A 53 -7.59 -30.36 -9.14
CA ASP A 53 -6.59 -31.17 -8.43
C ASP A 53 -5.14 -30.74 -8.72
N CYS A 54 -4.89 -29.43 -8.70
CA CYS A 54 -3.61 -28.88 -9.11
C CYS A 54 -2.51 -28.93 -8.05
N GLY A 55 -2.86 -29.34 -6.83
CA GLY A 55 -1.99 -29.32 -5.66
C GLY A 55 -1.58 -27.90 -5.26
N THR A 56 -1.30 -27.69 -3.99
CA THR A 56 -0.78 -26.40 -3.51
C THR A 56 0.75 -26.38 -3.52
N PRO A 57 1.38 -25.32 -4.05
CA PRO A 57 0.79 -24.14 -4.69
C PRO A 57 0.36 -24.41 -6.14
N TYR A 58 -0.77 -23.82 -6.56
CA TYR A 58 -1.27 -24.03 -7.93
C TYR A 58 -0.29 -23.48 -8.95
N LYS A 59 -0.01 -24.31 -9.94
CA LYS A 59 0.76 -23.97 -11.11
C LYS A 59 -0.16 -23.62 -12.27
N GLN A 60 0.19 -22.61 -13.05
CA GLN A 60 -0.64 -22.10 -14.14
C GLN A 60 -0.98 -23.15 -15.19
N ASP A 61 -0.04 -24.05 -15.51
CA ASP A 61 -0.22 -25.14 -16.48
C ASP A 61 -1.24 -26.19 -16.03
N CYS A 62 -1.49 -26.28 -14.74
CA CYS A 62 -2.58 -27.10 -14.21
C CYS A 62 -3.88 -26.31 -14.03
N TYR A 63 -3.78 -25.13 -13.41
CA TYR A 63 -4.92 -24.30 -13.02
C TYR A 63 -5.71 -23.79 -14.22
N CYS A 64 -5.03 -23.58 -15.36
CA CYS A 64 -5.69 -23.19 -16.59
C CYS A 64 -6.14 -24.41 -17.40
N ALA A 65 -7.45 -24.50 -17.62
CA ALA A 65 -8.07 -25.59 -18.35
C ALA A 65 -7.64 -25.58 -19.82
N THR A 66 -6.92 -26.61 -20.27
CA THR A 66 -6.45 -26.73 -21.66
C THR A 66 -7.29 -27.69 -22.51
N ASN A 67 -8.30 -28.33 -21.91
CA ASN A 67 -9.20 -29.25 -22.60
C ASN A 67 -10.64 -29.10 -22.09
N LYS A 68 -11.59 -29.74 -22.81
CA LYS A 68 -13.03 -29.63 -22.54
C LYS A 68 -13.45 -30.21 -21.19
N ASP A 69 -12.78 -31.27 -20.73
CA ASP A 69 -13.13 -31.95 -19.48
C ASP A 69 -12.74 -31.09 -18.27
N LYS A 70 -11.53 -30.52 -18.28
CA LYS A 70 -11.09 -29.55 -17.26
C LYS A 70 -11.96 -28.29 -17.29
N ALA A 71 -12.29 -27.76 -18.47
CA ALA A 71 -13.15 -26.59 -18.56
C ALA A 71 -14.54 -26.86 -17.98
N LYS A 72 -15.11 -28.05 -18.20
CA LYS A 72 -16.40 -28.44 -17.61
C LYS A 72 -16.37 -28.42 -16.09
N LEU A 73 -15.31 -28.97 -15.48
CA LEU A 73 -15.12 -28.95 -14.01
C LEU A 73 -15.07 -27.53 -13.45
N VAL A 74 -14.37 -26.62 -14.14
CA VAL A 74 -14.32 -25.20 -13.74
C VAL A 74 -15.69 -24.54 -13.81
N SER A 75 -16.44 -24.81 -14.89
CA SER A 75 -17.78 -24.26 -15.09
C SER A 75 -18.77 -24.72 -14.00
N GLU A 76 -18.78 -26.03 -13.70
CA GLU A 76 -19.66 -26.61 -12.68
C GLU A 76 -19.34 -26.07 -11.27
N HIS A 77 -18.06 -25.88 -10.98
CA HIS A 77 -17.61 -25.25 -9.74
C HIS A 77 -18.07 -23.80 -9.63
N ILE A 78 -17.91 -23.01 -10.70
CA ILE A 78 -18.35 -21.61 -10.72
C ILE A 78 -19.85 -21.49 -10.46
N ASP A 79 -20.68 -22.32 -11.10
CA ASP A 79 -22.13 -22.30 -10.88
C ASP A 79 -22.50 -22.69 -9.46
N THR A 80 -21.92 -23.78 -8.94
CA THR A 80 -22.18 -24.25 -7.58
C THR A 80 -21.76 -23.21 -6.55
N CYS A 81 -20.60 -22.57 -6.75
CA CYS A 81 -20.08 -21.57 -5.84
C CYS A 81 -20.89 -20.26 -5.90
N ALA A 82 -21.33 -19.85 -7.09
CA ALA A 82 -22.23 -18.72 -7.25
C ALA A 82 -23.56 -18.96 -6.53
N GLN A 83 -24.16 -20.14 -6.70
CA GLN A 83 -25.42 -20.50 -6.04
C GLN A 83 -25.29 -20.51 -4.51
N ALA A 84 -24.21 -21.10 -3.99
CA ALA A 84 -24.00 -21.27 -2.55
C ALA A 84 -23.52 -19.99 -1.83
N SER A 85 -22.72 -19.15 -2.50
CA SER A 85 -21.99 -18.05 -1.85
C SER A 85 -22.39 -16.66 -2.33
N CYS A 86 -23.08 -16.52 -3.47
CA CYS A 86 -23.47 -15.23 -4.04
C CYS A 86 -24.97 -14.90 -3.89
N SER A 87 -25.70 -15.58 -2.99
CA SER A 87 -27.17 -15.58 -2.89
C SER A 87 -27.84 -14.23 -2.56
N ALA A 88 -27.07 -13.12 -2.52
CA ALA A 88 -27.55 -11.74 -2.39
C ALA A 88 -27.51 -10.93 -3.72
N GLY A 89 -27.08 -11.54 -4.84
CA GLY A 89 -26.98 -10.92 -6.17
C GLY A 89 -27.69 -11.73 -7.28
N VAL A 90 -27.69 -11.21 -8.52
CA VAL A 90 -28.24 -11.91 -9.69
C VAL A 90 -27.28 -13.05 -10.06
N GLU A 91 -27.50 -14.25 -9.52
CA GLU A 91 -26.66 -15.47 -9.65
C GLU A 91 -26.07 -15.69 -11.05
N SER A 92 -26.86 -15.45 -12.11
CA SER A 92 -26.42 -15.60 -13.51
C SER A 92 -25.37 -14.58 -13.97
N GLN A 93 -25.34 -13.39 -13.37
CA GLN A 93 -24.33 -12.36 -13.64
C GLN A 93 -23.01 -12.69 -12.93
N ASP A 94 -23.05 -13.10 -11.67
CA ASP A 94 -21.84 -13.43 -10.90
C ASP A 94 -21.10 -14.65 -11.49
N ALA A 95 -21.85 -15.69 -11.89
CA ALA A 95 -21.29 -16.87 -12.54
C ALA A 95 -20.73 -16.56 -13.95
N SER A 96 -21.29 -15.57 -14.66
CA SER A 96 -20.78 -15.10 -15.95
C SER A 96 -19.49 -14.30 -15.79
N SER A 97 -19.45 -13.38 -14.82
CA SER A 97 -18.25 -12.61 -14.48
C SER A 97 -17.09 -13.50 -14.02
N MET A 98 -17.36 -14.51 -13.18
CA MET A 98 -16.35 -15.50 -12.78
C MET A 98 -15.71 -16.21 -13.98
N ARG A 99 -16.53 -16.66 -14.93
CA ARG A 99 -16.04 -17.30 -16.16
C ARG A 99 -15.19 -16.36 -17.01
N SER A 100 -15.63 -15.10 -17.12
CA SER A 100 -14.88 -14.07 -17.84
C SER A 100 -13.50 -13.83 -17.23
N TYR A 101 -13.40 -13.65 -15.91
CA TYR A 101 -12.10 -13.44 -15.24
C TYR A 101 -11.18 -14.65 -15.36
N TYR A 102 -11.71 -15.87 -15.22
CA TYR A 102 -10.95 -17.09 -15.38
C TYR A 102 -10.43 -17.28 -16.80
N ALA A 103 -11.30 -17.12 -17.81
CA ALA A 103 -10.91 -17.23 -19.21
C ALA A 103 -9.88 -16.17 -19.60
N SER A 104 -10.09 -14.91 -19.17
CA SER A 104 -9.14 -13.82 -19.44
C SER A 104 -7.78 -14.09 -18.82
N TYR A 105 -7.72 -14.51 -17.55
CA TYR A 105 -6.46 -14.86 -16.91
C TYR A 105 -5.73 -16.00 -17.64
N CYS A 106 -6.43 -17.07 -18.01
CA CYS A 106 -5.78 -18.23 -18.61
C CYS A 106 -5.33 -17.97 -20.06
N MET A 107 -6.14 -17.28 -20.85
CA MET A 107 -5.80 -16.95 -22.22
C MET A 107 -4.68 -15.90 -22.31
N GLU A 108 -4.63 -14.92 -21.41
CA GLU A 108 -3.51 -13.97 -21.30
C GLU A 108 -2.18 -14.66 -20.96
N ASN A 109 -2.23 -15.79 -20.24
CA ASN A 109 -1.05 -16.61 -19.92
C ASN A 109 -0.79 -17.73 -20.95
N GLY A 110 -1.45 -17.69 -22.12
CA GLY A 110 -1.17 -18.58 -23.25
C GLY A 110 -1.88 -19.94 -23.19
N TYR A 111 -2.86 -20.11 -22.31
CA TYR A 111 -3.67 -21.33 -22.20
C TYR A 111 -5.04 -21.14 -22.84
N THR A 112 -5.40 -22.00 -23.79
CA THR A 112 -6.68 -21.93 -24.50
C THR A 112 -7.37 -23.29 -24.51
N ALA A 113 -8.69 -23.30 -24.38
CA ALA A 113 -9.55 -24.43 -24.66
C ALA A 113 -10.76 -23.91 -25.44
N ASP A 114 -11.30 -24.70 -26.37
CA ASP A 114 -12.43 -24.30 -27.24
C ASP A 114 -13.62 -23.71 -26.46
N VAL A 115 -13.82 -24.11 -25.19
CA VAL A 115 -14.92 -23.62 -24.34
C VAL A 115 -14.58 -22.27 -23.70
N MET A 116 -13.30 -21.98 -23.43
CA MET A 116 -12.88 -20.71 -22.85
C MET A 116 -12.96 -19.55 -23.84
N THR A 117 -12.92 -19.81 -25.15
CA THR A 117 -13.16 -18.78 -26.17
C THR A 117 -14.59 -18.24 -26.15
N GLU A 118 -15.57 -19.01 -25.65
CA GLU A 118 -16.95 -18.54 -25.47
C GLU A 118 -17.11 -17.69 -24.20
N TRP A 119 -16.25 -17.88 -23.19
CA TRP A 119 -16.24 -17.10 -21.94
C TRP A 119 -15.38 -15.84 -22.01
N TYR A 120 -14.50 -15.77 -23.00
CA TYR A 120 -13.53 -14.70 -23.16
C TYR A 120 -14.15 -13.49 -23.85
N THR A 121 -14.23 -12.37 -23.13
CA THR A 121 -14.81 -11.11 -23.63
C THR A 121 -13.79 -10.19 -24.33
N GLY A 122 -12.52 -10.60 -24.37
CA GLY A 122 -11.52 -10.02 -25.28
C GLY A 122 -11.15 -8.54 -25.09
N THR A 123 -11.34 -7.94 -23.92
CA THR A 123 -11.13 -6.49 -23.75
C THR A 123 -10.01 -6.11 -22.77
N VAL A 124 -8.99 -5.45 -23.34
CA VAL A 124 -8.27 -4.31 -22.74
C VAL A 124 -9.29 -3.21 -22.40
N ILE A 125 -9.11 -2.55 -21.25
CA ILE A 125 -9.92 -1.41 -20.78
C ILE A 125 -10.16 -0.41 -21.93
N ALA A 126 -11.42 -0.27 -22.34
CA ALA A 126 -11.93 0.86 -23.10
C ALA A 126 -13.06 1.50 -22.29
N GLU A 127 -13.02 2.83 -22.23
CA GLU A 127 -13.85 3.74 -21.45
C GLU A 127 -15.33 3.36 -21.38
N ALA A 128 -15.85 3.21 -20.16
CA ALA A 128 -17.27 3.41 -19.88
C ALA A 128 -17.47 4.84 -19.36
N THR A 129 -17.65 5.79 -20.28
CA THR A 129 -18.11 7.14 -19.98
C THR A 129 -19.62 7.19 -19.75
N LYS A 130 -20.00 7.61 -18.54
CA LYS A 130 -21.24 8.31 -18.07
C LYS A 130 -22.58 7.56 -18.17
N THR A 131 -23.40 7.57 -17.12
CA THR A 131 -24.01 8.77 -16.51
C THR A 131 -24.52 8.49 -15.08
N TYR A 132 -24.16 9.34 -14.12
CA TYR A 132 -25.06 9.65 -13.00
C TYR A 132 -25.20 11.17 -12.96
N ASP A 133 -26.40 11.62 -13.26
CA ASP A 133 -26.89 12.94 -12.85
C ASP A 133 -27.08 12.96 -11.32
N ASN A 134 -27.18 14.20 -10.82
CA ASN A 134 -27.60 14.64 -9.47
C ASN A 134 -26.40 14.91 -8.53
N VAL A 135 -25.92 16.15 -8.31
CA VAL A 135 -26.58 17.42 -7.92
C VAL A 135 -27.39 17.26 -6.62
N TRP A 136 -26.74 17.63 -5.50
CA TRP A 136 -27.24 17.96 -4.15
C TRP A 136 -28.25 17.02 -3.47
N GLY A 137 -27.87 16.51 -2.28
CA GLY A 137 -28.85 16.06 -1.27
C GLY A 137 -28.28 15.09 -0.25
N TRP A 138 -28.00 15.59 0.96
CA TRP A 138 -27.88 14.74 2.15
C TRP A 138 -29.13 13.89 2.36
N SER A 139 -28.99 12.69 2.92
CA SER A 139 -29.76 12.22 4.09
C SER A 139 -29.36 10.81 4.51
N SER A 140 -29.17 10.68 5.82
CA SER A 140 -28.97 9.51 6.67
C SER A 140 -29.96 8.35 6.51
N ALA A 141 -29.50 7.11 6.74
CA ALA A 141 -30.24 6.12 7.55
C ALA A 141 -29.38 4.88 7.91
N THR A 142 -29.15 4.77 9.21
CA THR A 142 -28.95 3.60 10.08
C THR A 142 -29.41 2.21 9.61
N SER A 143 -28.60 1.17 9.89
CA SER A 143 -28.99 -0.05 10.65
C SER A 143 -27.73 -0.88 10.96
N THR A 144 -27.22 -0.91 12.19
CA THR A 144 -27.48 -1.90 13.27
C THR A 144 -27.18 -3.35 12.94
N GLY A 145 -26.16 -3.93 13.59
CA GLY A 145 -26.32 -5.24 14.24
C GLY A 145 -25.17 -6.26 14.11
N ARG A 146 -24.46 -6.44 15.23
CA ARG A 146 -23.78 -7.68 15.74
C ARG A 146 -22.66 -8.29 14.87
N ARG A 147 -21.40 -8.27 15.27
CA ARG A 147 -20.74 -8.82 16.49
C ARG A 147 -21.00 -10.32 16.68
N SER A 148 -20.02 -11.15 16.31
CA SER A 148 -19.20 -11.92 17.27
C SER A 148 -18.33 -12.96 16.55
N GLU A 149 -17.05 -12.94 16.90
CA GLU A 149 -16.21 -14.10 17.26
C GLU A 149 -16.03 -15.21 16.22
N LEU A 150 -14.77 -15.50 15.87
CA LEU A 150 -14.04 -16.67 16.37
C LEU A 150 -12.68 -16.77 15.66
N PHE A 151 -11.61 -16.60 16.43
CA PHE A 151 -10.31 -17.16 16.11
C PHE A 151 -10.31 -18.60 16.62
N ASP A 152 -9.83 -19.54 15.82
CA ASP A 152 -8.94 -20.61 16.30
C ASP A 152 -8.24 -21.33 15.14
N ASP A 153 -7.00 -21.70 15.46
CA ASP A 153 -5.92 -22.22 14.64
C ASP A 153 -6.05 -23.70 14.22
N ASP A 154 -5.12 -24.06 13.34
CA ASP A 154 -4.76 -25.36 12.74
C ASP A 154 -4.89 -26.62 13.62
N GLU A 155 -5.43 -27.69 13.01
CA GLU A 155 -4.80 -29.01 12.79
C GLU A 155 -5.88 -30.10 12.58
N ARG A 156 -5.67 -30.99 11.59
CA ARG A 156 -5.82 -32.47 11.66
C ARG A 156 -6.30 -33.13 10.35
N GLU A 157 -5.43 -33.98 9.78
CA GLU A 157 -5.75 -34.97 8.74
C GLU A 157 -6.70 -36.07 9.23
N SER A 158 -7.61 -36.56 8.36
CA SER A 158 -7.74 -37.99 8.03
C SER A 158 -8.89 -38.28 7.04
N ILE A 159 -8.55 -38.92 5.90
CA ILE A 159 -9.14 -40.13 5.30
C ILE A 159 -10.69 -40.27 5.30
N VAL A 160 -11.32 -40.39 4.11
CA VAL A 160 -12.11 -41.56 3.64
C VAL A 160 -12.74 -41.29 2.26
N GLU A 161 -12.45 -42.23 1.37
CA GLU A 161 -12.94 -42.65 0.06
C GLU A 161 -14.48 -42.73 -0.12
N LYS A 162 -15.05 -42.32 -1.28
CA LYS A 162 -15.88 -43.14 -2.21
C LYS A 162 -16.80 -42.38 -3.18
N ASP A 163 -16.63 -42.72 -4.46
CA ASP A 163 -17.61 -43.11 -5.50
C ASP A 163 -19.00 -42.44 -5.61
N ARG A 164 -19.25 -41.83 -6.80
CA ARG A 164 -20.41 -42.06 -7.70
C ARG A 164 -20.24 -41.24 -8.99
N LYS A 165 -19.98 -41.86 -10.15
CA LYS A 165 -20.92 -42.39 -11.15
C LYS A 165 -21.95 -41.38 -11.70
N GLU A 166 -21.65 -40.95 -12.93
CA GLU A 166 -22.48 -40.91 -14.15
C GLU A 166 -23.99 -40.68 -14.02
N ASP A 167 -24.53 -39.68 -14.73
CA ASP A 167 -25.22 -39.95 -16.01
C ASP A 167 -25.68 -38.66 -16.75
N GLY A 168 -25.71 -38.73 -18.09
CA GLY A 168 -26.88 -38.29 -18.87
C GLY A 168 -26.88 -36.97 -19.67
N GLY A 169 -26.53 -37.06 -20.97
CA GLY A 169 -27.23 -36.40 -22.11
C GLY A 169 -26.96 -34.90 -22.35
N ALA A 170 -27.07 -34.35 -23.57
CA ALA A 170 -27.28 -34.87 -24.91
C ALA A 170 -26.78 -33.80 -25.92
N LYS A 171 -26.29 -34.25 -27.08
CA LYS A 171 -25.80 -33.42 -28.19
C LYS A 171 -26.94 -32.74 -28.95
N VAL A 172 -26.74 -31.49 -29.38
CA VAL A 172 -27.36 -30.96 -30.61
C VAL A 172 -26.29 -30.23 -31.44
N ARG A 173 -26.23 -30.57 -32.74
CA ARG A 173 -25.29 -30.07 -33.75
C ARG A 173 -25.76 -28.71 -34.29
N ALA A 174 -24.84 -27.75 -34.39
CA ALA A 174 -25.03 -26.51 -35.16
C ALA A 174 -24.59 -26.70 -36.62
N VAL A 175 -25.28 -26.01 -37.51
CA VAL A 175 -25.16 -26.04 -38.97
C VAL A 175 -24.28 -24.85 -39.42
N ASP A 176 -23.24 -25.13 -40.21
CA ASP A 176 -22.33 -24.12 -40.76
C ASP A 176 -23.00 -23.26 -41.84
N LEU A 177 -22.81 -21.94 -41.77
CA LEU A 177 -23.08 -21.00 -42.85
C LEU A 177 -21.76 -20.35 -43.32
N LEU A 178 -21.34 -20.68 -44.54
CA LEU A 178 -20.18 -20.09 -45.22
C LEU A 178 -20.48 -18.64 -45.66
N LEU A 179 -19.63 -17.70 -45.26
CA LEU A 179 -19.54 -16.35 -45.85
C LEU A 179 -18.17 -16.16 -46.53
N LEU A 180 -18.25 -15.63 -47.75
CA LEU A 180 -17.19 -15.45 -48.73
C LEU A 180 -16.15 -14.39 -48.28
N GLY A 181 -14.87 -14.70 -48.51
CA GLY A 181 -13.73 -13.92 -48.04
C GLY A 181 -13.39 -12.67 -48.87
N VAL A 182 -12.96 -11.63 -48.15
CA VAL A 182 -12.19 -10.49 -48.68
C VAL A 182 -10.75 -10.64 -48.15
N PRO A 183 -9.68 -10.50 -48.95
CA PRO A 183 -8.32 -10.65 -48.45
C PRO A 183 -7.93 -9.44 -47.58
N LEU A 184 -7.60 -9.68 -46.32
CA LEU A 184 -6.99 -8.69 -45.43
C LEU A 184 -5.54 -8.41 -45.88
N ALA A 185 -5.17 -7.14 -45.98
CA ALA A 185 -3.80 -6.71 -46.24
C ALA A 185 -2.85 -7.25 -45.15
N PRO A 186 -1.58 -7.56 -45.48
CA PRO A 186 -0.63 -8.09 -44.51
C PRO A 186 -0.38 -7.07 -43.39
N GLN A 187 -0.67 -7.48 -42.17
CA GLN A 187 -0.39 -6.72 -40.96
C GLN A 187 1.13 -6.48 -40.84
N PRO A 188 1.58 -5.28 -40.44
CA PRO A 188 3.00 -5.04 -40.17
C PRO A 188 3.50 -6.01 -39.10
N PRO A 189 4.78 -6.45 -39.17
CA PRO A 189 5.32 -7.40 -38.22
C PRO A 189 5.26 -6.84 -36.80
N VAL A 190 4.58 -7.56 -35.91
CA VAL A 190 4.53 -7.25 -34.47
C VAL A 190 5.96 -7.28 -33.93
N PRO A 191 6.44 -6.21 -33.27
CA PRO A 191 7.76 -6.20 -32.65
C PRO A 191 7.87 -7.38 -31.68
N LYS A 192 8.83 -8.28 -31.95
CA LYS A 192 9.12 -9.39 -31.04
C LYS A 192 9.93 -8.85 -29.86
N ILE A 193 9.42 -9.00 -28.65
CA ILE A 193 10.19 -8.80 -27.42
C ILE A 193 11.25 -9.90 -27.38
N ILE A 194 12.50 -9.52 -27.61
CA ILE A 194 13.62 -10.44 -27.87
C ILE A 194 14.43 -10.79 -26.63
N ASP A 195 14.25 -10.07 -25.51
CA ASP A 195 14.90 -10.40 -24.24
C ASP A 195 13.98 -10.09 -23.04
N ALA A 196 13.69 -11.11 -22.23
CA ALA A 196 13.10 -10.95 -20.90
C ALA A 196 14.22 -10.67 -19.88
N PHE A 197 14.84 -9.50 -19.97
CA PHE A 197 15.70 -8.99 -18.90
C PHE A 197 14.89 -8.82 -17.62
N LYS A 198 15.57 -8.88 -16.46
CA LYS A 198 14.97 -8.39 -15.21
C LYS A 198 14.46 -6.96 -15.48
N PRO A 199 13.15 -6.69 -15.33
CA PRO A 199 12.50 -5.51 -15.91
C PRO A 199 13.09 -4.14 -15.53
N ASN A 200 13.99 -4.07 -14.55
CA ASN A 200 14.44 -2.82 -13.94
C ASN A 200 15.95 -2.59 -13.91
N CYS A 201 16.78 -3.56 -14.28
CA CYS A 201 18.24 -3.40 -14.25
C CYS A 201 18.84 -3.04 -15.62
N HIS A 202 18.03 -2.63 -16.59
CA HIS A 202 18.48 -2.34 -17.96
C HIS A 202 19.46 -1.16 -18.05
N LYS A 203 19.40 -0.25 -17.07
CA LYS A 203 20.28 0.91 -16.98
C LYS A 203 20.53 1.17 -15.51
N LYS A 204 21.78 1.00 -15.05
CA LYS A 204 22.16 1.54 -13.74
C LYS A 204 21.87 3.04 -13.75
N ILE A 205 21.42 3.56 -12.61
CA ILE A 205 21.22 4.99 -12.45
C ILE A 205 22.62 5.65 -12.57
N ASN A 206 22.91 6.24 -13.72
CA ASN A 206 24.12 7.03 -13.95
C ASN A 206 23.77 8.49 -13.68
N HIS A 207 23.84 8.92 -12.43
CA HIS A 207 23.81 10.34 -12.08
C HIS A 207 25.23 10.89 -11.99
N THR A 208 25.39 12.15 -12.36
CA THR A 208 26.61 12.90 -12.01
C THR A 208 26.43 13.54 -10.64
N ASP A 209 27.50 13.63 -9.85
CA ASP A 209 27.47 14.22 -8.49
C ASP A 209 26.83 15.63 -8.46
N ALA A 210 26.90 16.37 -9.57
CA ALA A 210 26.31 17.70 -9.73
C ALA A 210 24.78 17.69 -9.91
N GLU A 211 24.22 16.69 -10.60
CA GLU A 211 22.77 16.55 -10.80
C GLU A 211 22.08 16.09 -9.50
N ASP A 212 22.72 15.18 -8.77
CA ASP A 212 22.22 14.70 -7.48
C ASP A 212 22.24 15.79 -6.40
N ALA A 213 23.23 16.69 -6.43
CA ALA A 213 23.29 17.85 -5.55
C ALA A 213 22.17 18.88 -5.81
N ALA A 214 21.63 18.93 -7.04
CA ALA A 214 20.60 19.90 -7.42
C ALA A 214 19.18 19.45 -7.07
N LEU A 215 18.92 18.13 -7.00
CA LEU A 215 17.58 17.58 -6.81
C LEU A 215 16.89 18.08 -5.53
N PRO A 216 17.52 18.10 -4.33
CA PRO A 216 16.87 18.62 -3.12
C PRO A 216 16.44 20.08 -3.27
N SER A 217 17.28 20.91 -3.90
CA SER A 217 16.96 22.33 -4.13
C SER A 217 15.82 22.50 -5.13
N LEU A 218 15.78 21.68 -6.19
CA LEU A 218 14.69 21.68 -7.16
C LEU A 218 13.35 21.26 -6.53
N LEU A 219 13.37 20.19 -5.73
CA LEU A 219 12.17 19.71 -5.03
C LEU A 219 11.68 20.75 -4.01
N ALA A 220 12.59 21.34 -3.24
CA ALA A 220 12.25 22.42 -2.31
C ALA A 220 11.59 23.60 -3.04
N GLU A 221 12.15 24.06 -4.17
CA GLU A 221 11.55 25.16 -4.96
C GLU A 221 10.21 24.76 -5.62
N LEU A 222 10.05 23.51 -6.04
CA LEU A 222 8.79 23.01 -6.59
C LEU A 222 7.66 23.03 -5.56
N TRP A 223 7.96 22.66 -4.30
CA TRP A 223 6.98 22.60 -3.21
C TRP A 223 6.79 23.93 -2.49
N LYS A 224 7.79 24.82 -2.46
CA LYS A 224 7.76 26.10 -1.73
C LYS A 224 6.48 26.92 -1.87
N PRO A 225 5.82 27.04 -3.05
CA PRO A 225 4.57 27.77 -3.18
C PRO A 225 3.35 27.08 -2.55
N LEU A 226 3.45 25.77 -2.27
CA LEU A 226 2.39 24.95 -1.69
C LEU A 226 2.53 24.81 -0.18
N ILE A 227 3.73 25.06 0.38
CA ILE A 227 3.99 24.87 1.81
C ILE A 227 3.03 25.70 2.65
N HIS A 228 2.34 25.03 3.57
CA HIS A 228 1.40 25.66 4.47
C HIS A 228 2.13 26.66 5.40
N PRO A 229 1.70 27.93 5.48
CA PRO A 229 2.36 28.93 6.31
C PRO A 229 2.33 28.58 7.80
N LEU A 230 3.47 28.67 8.49
CA LEU A 230 3.57 28.39 9.93
C LEU A 230 2.74 29.34 10.81
N GLU A 231 2.37 30.51 10.29
CA GLU A 231 1.55 31.50 10.99
C GLU A 231 0.05 31.33 10.71
N GLU A 232 -0.32 30.53 9.71
CA GLU A 232 -1.72 30.24 9.39
C GLU A 232 -2.25 29.16 10.35
N ARG A 233 -3.26 29.54 11.14
CA ARG A 233 -3.82 28.69 12.20
C ARG A 233 -4.72 27.59 11.63
N VAL A 234 -5.28 27.79 10.44
CA VAL A 234 -6.28 26.91 9.85
C VAL A 234 -5.67 26.11 8.71
N PHE A 235 -5.77 24.79 8.79
CA PHE A 235 -5.46 23.88 7.69
C PHE A 235 -6.73 23.13 7.28
N VAL A 236 -6.94 22.96 5.98
CA VAL A 236 -8.06 22.21 5.43
C VAL A 236 -7.52 21.11 4.55
N THR A 237 -7.86 19.86 4.85
CA THR A 237 -7.41 18.70 4.07
C THR A 237 -8.11 18.66 2.71
N ASP A 238 -7.59 17.84 1.81
CA ASP A 238 -8.17 17.52 0.51
C ASP A 238 -9.58 16.93 0.60
N LYS A 239 -9.91 16.33 1.76
CA LYS A 239 -11.24 15.78 2.07
C LYS A 239 -12.19 16.84 2.65
N GLY A 240 -11.72 18.07 2.86
CA GLY A 240 -12.50 19.16 3.44
C GLY A 240 -12.52 19.21 4.97
N GLU A 241 -11.69 18.40 5.64
CA GLU A 241 -11.60 18.41 7.10
C GLU A 241 -10.81 19.64 7.57
N ARG A 242 -11.39 20.41 8.49
CA ARG A 242 -10.81 21.65 8.99
C ARG A 242 -10.15 21.43 10.35
N PHE A 243 -8.87 21.75 10.43
CA PHE A 243 -8.07 21.76 11.65
C PHE A 243 -7.66 23.18 12.00
N GLU A 244 -7.77 23.56 13.26
CA GLU A 244 -7.39 24.88 13.73
C GLU A 244 -6.52 24.77 14.97
N ILE A 245 -5.35 25.41 14.94
CA ILE A 245 -4.48 25.54 16.11
C ILE A 245 -5.06 26.62 17.03
N PRO A 246 -5.32 26.33 18.32
CA PRO A 246 -5.65 27.34 19.33
C PRO A 246 -4.61 28.46 19.43
N GLU A 247 -5.05 29.70 19.67
CA GLU A 247 -4.16 30.87 19.67
C GLU A 247 -3.00 30.76 20.68
N ASN A 248 -3.27 30.17 21.85
CA ASN A 248 -2.28 29.93 22.89
C ASN A 248 -1.32 28.76 22.61
N GLN A 249 -1.50 28.03 21.49
CA GLN A 249 -0.64 26.92 21.06
C GLN A 249 0.26 27.26 19.87
N MET A 250 0.14 28.46 19.27
CA MET A 250 1.01 28.91 18.17
C MET A 250 2.43 29.27 18.65
N ARG A 251 3.32 28.27 18.75
CA ARG A 251 4.68 28.39 19.33
C ARG A 251 5.78 28.25 18.29
N TRP A 252 5.69 27.26 17.41
CA TRP A 252 6.66 26.97 16.35
C TRP A 252 6.34 27.80 15.11
N LYS A 253 6.86 29.03 15.07
CA LYS A 253 6.63 30.01 13.99
C LYS A 253 7.79 30.15 13.01
N LYS A 254 8.87 29.39 13.21
CA LYS A 254 10.08 29.46 12.38
C LYS A 254 10.45 28.05 11.92
N PRO A 255 10.87 27.89 10.66
CA PRO A 255 11.39 26.62 10.19
C PRO A 255 12.54 26.13 11.06
N LEU A 256 12.53 24.85 11.41
CA LEU A 256 13.58 24.15 12.14
C LEU A 256 14.67 23.67 11.20
N GLY A 257 14.32 23.28 9.97
CA GLY A 257 15.25 22.80 8.96
C GLY A 257 16.13 21.66 9.50
N LYS A 258 17.44 21.74 9.28
CA LYS A 258 18.43 20.72 9.70
C LYS A 258 18.52 20.45 11.21
N ARG A 259 17.79 21.18 12.04
CA ARG A 259 17.62 20.88 13.48
C ARG A 259 16.66 19.72 13.74
N VAL A 260 15.88 19.32 12.73
CA VAL A 260 15.02 18.13 12.73
C VAL A 260 15.69 17.04 11.91
N VAL A 261 15.65 15.80 12.41
CA VAL A 261 16.00 14.61 11.61
C VAL A 261 14.84 13.61 11.61
N LEU A 262 14.53 13.07 10.42
CA LEU A 262 13.69 11.89 10.26
C LEU A 262 14.59 10.65 10.21
N ILE A 263 14.28 9.65 11.03
CA ILE A 263 15.07 8.44 11.15
C ILE A 263 14.20 7.21 10.91
N ASP A 264 14.53 6.51 9.84
CA ASP A 264 14.06 5.15 9.57
C ASP A 264 15.10 4.17 10.10
N THR A 265 14.71 3.31 11.05
CA THR A 265 15.60 2.28 11.59
C THR A 265 15.06 0.90 11.22
N ASP A 266 15.86 0.12 10.50
CA ASP A 266 15.41 -1.18 10.00
C ASP A 266 16.56 -2.19 9.98
N THR A 267 16.34 -3.36 10.60
CA THR A 267 17.30 -4.46 10.62
C THR A 267 17.31 -5.26 9.33
N ARG A 268 16.33 -5.04 8.44
CA ARG A 268 16.07 -5.86 7.25
C ARG A 268 16.54 -5.21 5.94
N LEU A 269 17.29 -4.10 6.03
CA LEU A 269 17.81 -3.39 4.86
C LEU A 269 18.84 -4.25 4.12
N SER A 270 18.63 -4.42 2.81
CA SER A 270 19.48 -5.23 1.93
C SER A 270 19.68 -4.52 0.61
N ALA A 271 20.93 -4.43 0.14
CA ALA A 271 21.25 -3.95 -1.20
C ALA A 271 20.98 -5.02 -2.29
N ASN A 272 20.85 -6.29 -1.89
CA ASN A 272 20.70 -7.41 -2.82
C ASN A 272 19.24 -7.66 -3.21
N ASN A 273 18.30 -7.18 -2.41
CA ASN A 273 16.87 -7.37 -2.66
C ASN A 273 16.37 -6.31 -3.64
N GLU A 274 15.64 -6.74 -4.66
CA GLU A 274 15.05 -5.86 -5.67
C GLU A 274 14.05 -4.88 -5.03
N ASN A 275 13.86 -3.70 -5.65
CA ASN A 275 12.94 -2.65 -5.20
C ASN A 275 13.13 -2.21 -3.74
N THR A 276 14.36 -2.23 -3.23
CA THR A 276 14.71 -1.64 -1.94
C THR A 276 15.48 -0.34 -2.12
N MET A 277 15.48 0.52 -1.10
CA MET A 277 16.21 1.80 -1.11
C MET A 277 17.72 1.65 -1.38
N LEU A 278 18.30 0.48 -1.08
CA LEU A 278 19.73 0.24 -1.20
C LEU A 278 20.10 -0.55 -2.47
N ASN A 279 19.12 -0.94 -3.28
CA ASN A 279 19.38 -1.67 -4.52
C ASN A 279 19.99 -0.73 -5.57
N GLU A 280 21.01 -1.20 -6.30
CA GLU A 280 21.65 -0.41 -7.36
C GLU A 280 20.77 -0.26 -8.62
N CYS A 281 19.80 -1.15 -8.81
CA CYS A 281 18.87 -1.05 -9.93
C CYS A 281 17.74 -0.07 -9.61
N PRO A 282 17.27 0.67 -10.63
CA PRO A 282 16.05 1.46 -10.53
C PRO A 282 14.88 0.73 -9.88
N LEU A 283 14.08 1.48 -9.13
CA LEU A 283 12.85 0.96 -8.53
C LEU A 283 11.81 0.63 -9.59
N TYR A 284 11.14 -0.51 -9.44
CA TYR A 284 9.97 -0.87 -10.23
C TYR A 284 8.68 -0.49 -9.52
N TYR A 285 8.01 0.53 -10.03
CA TYR A 285 6.79 1.03 -9.40
C TYR A 285 5.67 -0.03 -9.25
N PRO A 286 5.34 -0.86 -10.26
CA PRO A 286 4.25 -1.83 -10.16
C PRO A 286 4.41 -2.90 -9.08
N THR A 287 5.64 -3.17 -8.61
CA THR A 287 5.90 -4.09 -7.50
C THR A 287 6.72 -3.43 -6.41
N LEU A 288 6.55 -2.11 -6.22
CA LEU A 288 7.23 -1.35 -5.18
C LEU A 288 6.69 -1.80 -3.81
N PRO A 289 7.55 -2.32 -2.90
CA PRO A 289 7.12 -2.73 -1.58
C PRO A 289 6.71 -1.51 -0.74
N GLY A 290 5.69 -1.68 0.11
CA GLY A 290 5.20 -0.60 0.98
C GLY A 290 6.28 0.04 1.84
N ARG A 291 7.18 -0.79 2.41
CA ARG A 291 8.36 -0.32 3.15
C ARG A 291 9.22 0.66 2.37
N THR A 292 9.58 0.32 1.13
CA THR A 292 10.41 1.18 0.28
C THR A 292 9.66 2.46 -0.05
N ALA A 293 8.36 2.37 -0.33
CA ALA A 293 7.52 3.54 -0.54
C ALA A 293 7.45 4.46 0.70
N GLY A 294 7.40 3.92 1.91
CA GLY A 294 7.45 4.73 3.13
C GLY A 294 8.78 5.43 3.33
N HIS A 295 9.91 4.74 3.15
CA HIS A 295 11.23 5.39 3.19
C HIS A 295 11.34 6.52 2.16
N LEU A 296 10.80 6.35 0.95
CA LEU A 296 10.74 7.42 -0.05
C LEU A 296 9.85 8.58 0.39
N ASN A 297 8.71 8.30 1.03
CA ASN A 297 7.82 9.32 1.58
C ASN A 297 8.55 10.17 2.63
N HIS A 298 9.24 9.53 3.58
CA HIS A 298 9.99 10.20 4.64
C HIS A 298 11.14 11.03 4.08
N TYR A 299 11.90 10.46 3.13
CA TYR A 299 12.99 11.15 2.47
C TYR A 299 12.50 12.39 1.71
N LEU A 300 11.40 12.26 0.96
CA LEU A 300 10.79 13.37 0.26
C LEU A 300 10.29 14.45 1.21
N TYR A 301 9.59 14.08 2.28
CA TYR A 301 9.12 15.02 3.31
C TYR A 301 10.28 15.81 3.93
N ALA A 302 11.38 15.12 4.28
CA ALA A 302 12.57 15.77 4.80
C ALA A 302 13.20 16.76 3.80
N MET A 303 13.28 16.39 2.51
CA MET A 303 13.78 17.28 1.47
C MET A 303 12.92 18.54 1.32
N ILE A 304 11.60 18.39 1.29
CA ILE A 304 10.64 19.50 1.12
C ILE A 304 10.80 20.56 2.21
N HIS A 305 10.93 20.12 3.47
CA HIS A 305 11.00 21.02 4.63
C HIS A 305 12.43 21.39 5.05
N GLY A 306 13.45 20.89 4.34
CA GLY A 306 14.85 21.13 4.66
C GLY A 306 15.32 20.43 5.94
N TYR A 307 14.61 19.40 6.39
CA TYR A 307 15.01 18.54 7.50
C TYR A 307 16.18 17.64 7.08
N ASP A 308 16.78 16.97 8.06
CA ASP A 308 17.71 15.89 7.77
C ASP A 308 17.00 14.53 7.71
N TYR A 309 17.60 13.58 7.01
CA TYR A 309 17.06 12.23 6.85
C TYR A 309 18.16 11.18 7.01
N ARG A 310 17.88 10.13 7.77
CA ARG A 310 18.80 9.00 7.97
C ARG A 310 18.04 7.69 7.85
N LEU A 311 18.50 6.84 6.93
CA LEU A 311 18.11 5.43 6.86
C LEU A 311 19.20 4.60 7.56
N VAL A 312 18.87 4.04 8.72
CA VAL A 312 19.82 3.36 9.60
C VAL A 312 19.59 1.86 9.54
N ARG A 313 20.61 1.12 9.08
CA ARG A 313 20.63 -0.34 9.21
C ARG A 313 21.09 -0.72 10.61
N ALA A 314 20.17 -1.26 11.38
CA ALA A 314 20.37 -1.73 12.73
C ALA A 314 20.96 -3.15 12.80
N ALA A 315 21.72 -3.45 13.85
CA ALA A 315 22.05 -4.83 14.21
C ALA A 315 20.84 -5.53 14.85
N ASN A 316 20.76 -6.85 14.70
CA ASN A 316 19.80 -7.65 15.45
C ASN A 316 20.25 -7.79 16.89
N TYR A 317 19.31 -7.70 17.83
CA TYR A 317 19.56 -8.06 19.21
C TYR A 317 19.30 -9.55 19.43
N PRO A 318 20.17 -10.26 20.16
CA PRO A 318 19.96 -11.68 20.45
C PRO A 318 18.94 -11.91 21.58
N ASP A 319 18.75 -10.92 22.46
CA ASP A 319 17.99 -11.03 23.70
C ASP A 319 16.61 -10.35 23.64
N ARG A 320 16.26 -9.72 22.51
CA ARG A 320 15.01 -9.00 22.31
C ARG A 320 14.67 -8.84 20.82
N HIS A 321 13.41 -8.52 20.53
CA HIS A 321 12.91 -8.28 19.19
C HIS A 321 13.58 -7.07 18.54
N GLY A 322 13.67 -7.07 17.20
CA GLY A 322 14.41 -6.06 16.44
C GLY A 322 13.89 -4.63 16.57
N THR A 323 12.64 -4.42 16.99
CA THR A 323 12.03 -3.10 17.19
C THR A 323 12.61 -2.33 18.38
N TRP A 324 13.21 -3.04 19.35
CA TRP A 324 13.91 -2.45 20.50
C TRP A 324 15.13 -1.59 20.13
N ILE A 325 15.56 -1.60 18.87
CA ILE A 325 16.62 -0.70 18.40
C ILE A 325 16.14 0.75 18.31
N LYS A 326 14.83 1.00 18.10
CA LYS A 326 14.30 2.35 17.88
C LYS A 326 14.66 3.30 19.04
N PRO A 327 14.45 2.94 20.33
CA PRO A 327 14.85 3.79 21.45
C PRO A 327 16.36 4.09 21.47
N ALA A 328 17.20 3.09 21.16
CA ALA A 328 18.65 3.26 21.18
C ALA A 328 19.13 4.22 20.09
N VAL A 329 18.62 4.08 18.86
CA VAL A 329 19.00 4.97 17.74
C VAL A 329 18.46 6.39 17.95
N ALA A 330 17.22 6.54 18.42
CA ALA A 330 16.65 7.86 18.71
C ALA A 330 17.46 8.60 19.80
N LYS A 331 17.88 7.89 20.86
CA LYS A 331 18.73 8.42 21.93
C LYS A 331 20.05 9.00 21.41
N GLU A 332 20.72 8.28 20.51
CA GLU A 332 21.99 8.74 19.93
C GLU A 332 21.78 9.94 19.01
N ALA A 333 20.72 9.93 18.19
CA ALA A 333 20.39 11.07 17.34
C ALA A 333 20.05 12.35 18.14
N LEU A 334 19.40 12.23 19.28
CA LEU A 334 19.08 13.37 20.17
C LEU A 334 20.32 14.08 20.74
N LYS A 335 21.54 13.59 20.49
CA LYS A 335 22.80 14.29 20.82
C LYS A 335 23.20 15.31 19.75
N GLU A 336 22.70 15.17 18.53
CA GLU A 336 23.08 15.96 17.36
C GLU A 336 21.96 16.85 16.84
N TYR A 337 20.69 16.52 17.12
CA TYR A 337 19.51 17.23 16.62
C TYR A 337 18.62 17.72 17.75
N ASP A 338 17.97 18.87 17.54
CA ASP A 338 16.99 19.43 18.50
C ASP A 338 15.72 18.58 18.57
N ILE A 339 15.30 18.04 17.41
CA ILE A 339 14.10 17.21 17.25
C ILE A 339 14.46 15.96 16.44
N VAL A 340 14.05 14.79 16.95
CA VAL A 340 14.17 13.52 16.25
C VAL A 340 12.78 12.96 16.00
N VAL A 341 12.48 12.63 14.75
CA VAL A 341 11.24 11.94 14.36
C VAL A 341 11.59 10.52 13.96
N SER A 342 11.14 9.54 14.73
CA SER A 342 11.26 8.12 14.41
C SER A 342 9.97 7.63 13.79
N LEU A 343 10.07 6.98 12.63
CA LEU A 343 8.93 6.43 11.90
C LEU A 343 9.12 4.95 11.61
N ASP A 344 8.02 4.22 11.61
CA ASP A 344 7.93 2.93 10.93
C ASP A 344 7.78 3.14 9.43
N SER A 345 8.37 2.24 8.64
CA SER A 345 8.35 2.30 7.17
C SER A 345 6.95 2.21 6.54
N ASP A 346 5.94 1.91 7.33
CA ASP A 346 4.52 1.84 6.96
C ASP A 346 3.69 2.99 7.57
N ALA A 347 4.32 3.95 8.26
CA ALA A 347 3.70 5.16 8.78
C ALA A 347 4.10 6.40 7.94
N VAL A 348 3.25 6.83 7.02
CA VAL A 348 3.60 7.83 6.01
C VAL A 348 2.89 9.17 6.19
N PHE A 349 3.58 10.26 5.85
CA PHE A 349 2.98 11.60 5.76
C PHE A 349 2.03 11.68 4.56
N THR A 350 0.80 12.10 4.81
CA THR A 350 -0.26 12.25 3.79
C THR A 350 -0.32 13.65 3.18
N HIS A 351 0.18 14.65 3.92
CA HIS A 351 0.23 16.06 3.52
C HIS A 351 1.68 16.54 3.47
N LEU A 352 2.34 16.30 2.33
CA LEU A 352 3.76 16.64 2.14
C LEU A 352 4.05 18.15 2.13
N ASP A 353 3.00 18.97 2.01
CA ASP A 353 3.05 20.43 2.06
C ASP A 353 2.88 21.00 3.48
N LEU A 354 2.55 20.17 4.47
CA LEU A 354 2.30 20.61 5.85
C LEU A 354 3.54 20.42 6.74
N PRO A 355 4.16 21.50 7.26
CA PRO A 355 5.36 21.40 8.10
C PRO A 355 5.13 20.72 9.45
N LEU A 356 6.14 20.00 9.95
CA LEU A 356 6.11 19.36 11.26
C LEU A 356 5.90 20.37 12.39
N GLU A 357 6.44 21.58 12.25
CA GLU A 357 6.25 22.69 13.20
C GLU A 357 4.78 23.05 13.38
N TRP A 358 4.01 23.01 12.29
CA TRP A 358 2.57 23.26 12.33
C TRP A 358 1.85 22.14 13.10
N LEU A 359 2.21 20.88 12.83
CA LEU A 359 1.67 19.71 13.54
C LEU A 359 2.02 19.72 15.04
N MET A 360 3.26 20.10 15.39
CA MET A 360 3.68 20.27 16.77
C MET A 360 2.87 21.36 17.50
N ASN A 361 2.52 22.45 16.82
CA ASN A 361 1.59 23.45 17.38
C ASN A 361 0.19 22.84 17.60
N LEU A 362 -0.35 22.12 16.61
CA LEU A 362 -1.66 21.48 16.70
C LEU A 362 -1.76 20.52 17.89
N TRP A 363 -0.72 19.72 18.12
CA TRP A 363 -0.69 18.73 19.20
C TRP A 363 -0.24 19.31 20.55
N GLY A 364 0.07 20.61 20.62
CA GLY A 364 0.52 21.24 21.85
C GLY A 364 1.90 20.78 22.30
N PHE A 365 2.76 20.33 21.37
CA PHE A 365 4.14 19.97 21.65
C PHE A 365 4.95 21.23 21.98
N THR A 366 5.61 21.22 23.13
CA THR A 366 6.30 22.38 23.71
C THR A 366 7.78 22.11 23.86
N LYS A 367 8.56 23.13 24.22
CA LYS A 367 10.00 22.96 24.50
C LYS A 367 10.28 22.11 25.75
N GLU A 368 9.27 21.91 26.58
CA GLU A 368 9.32 21.10 27.79
C GLU A 368 8.88 19.65 27.54
N SER A 369 8.33 19.37 26.36
CA SER A 369 7.89 18.04 25.96
C SER A 369 9.09 17.15 25.69
N LEU A 370 9.01 15.88 26.10
CA LEU A 370 10.05 14.87 25.83
C LEU A 370 9.72 14.14 24.54
N VAL A 371 8.48 13.66 24.44
CA VAL A 371 7.98 12.90 23.30
C VAL A 371 6.52 13.21 22.97
N ALA A 372 6.15 13.03 21.70
CA ALA A 372 4.77 12.95 21.25
C ALA A 372 4.54 11.65 20.48
N MET A 373 3.45 10.96 20.80
CA MET A 373 3.04 9.70 20.18
C MET A 373 1.53 9.63 20.07
N ALA A 374 1.03 8.95 19.04
CA ALA A 374 -0.40 8.75 18.87
C ALA A 374 -0.95 7.71 19.85
N TYR A 375 -2.20 7.86 20.26
CA TYR A 375 -2.92 6.73 20.86
C TYR A 375 -3.02 5.57 19.87
N ASP A 376 -2.96 4.35 20.40
CA ASP A 376 -3.34 3.16 19.64
C ASP A 376 -4.86 3.11 19.41
N LEU A 377 -5.33 2.08 18.69
CA LEU A 377 -6.76 1.86 18.49
C LEU A 377 -7.47 1.66 19.84
N ASP A 378 -8.67 2.22 19.99
CA ASP A 378 -9.47 2.05 21.22
C ASP A 378 -10.13 0.67 21.27
N TRP A 379 -9.29 -0.35 21.45
CA TRP A 379 -9.69 -1.74 21.59
C TRP A 379 -9.37 -2.25 22.98
N LYS A 380 -10.13 -3.25 23.46
CA LYS A 380 -10.00 -3.79 24.82
C LYS A 380 -8.57 -4.29 25.14
N ALA A 381 -7.82 -4.74 24.12
CA ALA A 381 -6.46 -5.24 24.29
C ALA A 381 -5.41 -4.11 24.40
N ASP A 382 -5.75 -2.89 23.99
CA ASP A 382 -4.82 -1.76 23.88
C ASP A 382 -4.88 -0.82 25.09
N TYR A 383 -5.30 -1.36 26.23
CA TYR A 383 -5.25 -0.71 27.52
C TYR A 383 -4.14 -1.31 28.37
N ASP A 384 -3.42 -0.47 29.08
CA ASP A 384 -2.42 -0.94 30.02
C ASP A 384 -2.99 -1.29 31.39
N SER A 385 -2.11 -1.71 32.31
CA SER A 385 -2.48 -2.08 33.68
C SER A 385 -3.09 -0.95 34.51
N HIS A 386 -3.00 0.31 34.07
CA HIS A 386 -3.59 1.47 34.72
C HIS A 386 -4.87 1.96 34.01
N GLY A 387 -5.33 1.24 32.99
CA GLY A 387 -6.53 1.59 32.24
C GLY A 387 -6.33 2.75 31.26
N ASN A 388 -5.09 3.03 30.86
CA ASN A 388 -4.78 4.05 29.87
C ASN A 388 -4.49 3.39 28.52
N LEU A 389 -5.04 3.95 27.44
CA LEU A 389 -4.70 3.52 26.08
C LEU A 389 -3.19 3.53 25.86
N ILE A 390 -2.69 2.50 25.19
CA ILE A 390 -1.30 2.37 24.78
C ILE A 390 -0.99 3.47 23.75
N LEU A 391 0.25 3.96 23.78
CA LEU A 391 0.76 4.88 22.78
C LEU A 391 1.50 4.10 21.70
N ASN A 392 1.22 4.43 20.44
CA ASN A 392 1.82 3.80 19.28
C ASN A 392 3.21 4.38 18.97
N THR A 393 4.19 3.52 18.71
CA THR A 393 5.59 3.90 18.45
C THR A 393 5.98 3.83 16.97
N GLY A 394 4.99 3.72 16.07
CA GLY A 394 5.20 3.84 14.62
C GLY A 394 5.45 5.29 14.17
N PHE A 395 5.10 6.27 15.01
CA PHE A 395 5.44 7.68 14.81
C PHE A 395 5.74 8.33 16.16
N VAL A 396 6.99 8.74 16.36
CA VAL A 396 7.47 9.35 17.61
C VAL A 396 8.21 10.63 17.31
N ILE A 397 7.75 11.76 17.87
CA ILE A 397 8.51 13.02 17.88
C ILE A 397 9.21 13.13 19.21
N SER A 398 10.50 13.42 19.22
CA SER A 398 11.30 13.54 20.43
C SER A 398 12.07 14.84 20.44
N GLN A 399 12.13 15.50 21.60
CA GLN A 399 12.92 16.72 21.74
C GLN A 399 14.17 16.49 22.56
N ALA A 400 15.29 17.05 22.11
CA ALA A 400 16.56 16.97 22.82
C ALA A 400 16.50 17.70 24.17
N SER A 401 16.72 16.93 25.23
CA SER A 401 16.98 17.43 26.57
C SER A 401 17.67 16.33 27.39
N GLN A 402 18.30 16.70 28.50
CA GLN A 402 18.84 15.68 29.42
C GLN A 402 17.73 14.76 29.95
N ARG A 403 16.54 15.31 30.18
CA ARG A 403 15.37 14.54 30.64
C ARG A 403 14.91 13.51 29.60
N THR A 404 14.96 13.87 28.32
CA THR A 404 14.66 12.97 27.20
C THR A 404 15.72 11.87 27.06
N GLN A 405 17.00 12.21 27.26
CA GLN A 405 18.09 11.22 27.30
C GLN A 405 17.89 10.20 28.44
N ASP A 406 17.51 10.67 29.62
CA ASP A 406 17.21 9.80 30.77
C ASP A 406 16.01 8.88 30.48
N MET A 407 14.97 9.41 29.83
CA MET A 407 13.80 8.64 29.39
C MET A 407 14.16 7.53 28.40
N TYR A 408 14.91 7.85 27.35
CA TYR A 408 15.33 6.85 26.36
C TYR A 408 16.27 5.80 26.94
N LYS A 409 17.18 6.20 27.84
CA LYS A 409 18.03 5.26 28.57
C LYS A 409 17.18 4.28 29.39
N ARG A 410 16.17 4.80 30.10
CA ARG A 410 15.26 3.99 30.91
C ARG A 410 14.40 3.05 30.05
N TRP A 411 13.94 3.55 28.90
CA TRP A 411 13.16 2.79 27.94
C TRP A 411 13.95 1.62 27.36
N GLU A 412 15.14 1.87 26.80
CA GLU A 412 16.02 0.83 26.26
C GLU A 412 16.40 -0.23 27.30
N ASP A 413 16.65 0.21 28.54
CA ASP A 413 17.07 -0.66 29.62
C ASP A 413 15.91 -1.35 30.36
N CYS A 414 14.66 -1.05 30.01
CA CYS A 414 13.47 -1.52 30.69
C CYS A 414 13.47 -3.04 30.92
N PRO A 415 13.73 -3.89 29.90
CA PRO A 415 13.72 -5.35 30.09
C PRO A 415 14.77 -5.90 31.05
N ARG A 416 15.78 -5.10 31.40
CA ARG A 416 16.86 -5.50 32.33
C ARG A 416 16.74 -4.84 33.70
N SER A 417 16.04 -3.70 33.78
CA SER A 417 16.07 -2.80 34.94
C SER A 417 14.70 -2.57 35.57
N ILE A 418 13.62 -3.12 35.01
CA ILE A 418 12.26 -3.05 35.55
C ILE A 418 11.69 -4.47 35.61
N SER A 419 11.33 -4.92 36.81
CA SER A 419 10.69 -6.22 37.01
C SER A 419 9.40 -6.30 36.20
N GLY A 420 9.25 -7.36 35.40
CA GLY A 420 8.09 -7.60 34.54
C GLY A 420 8.20 -6.96 33.15
N CYS A 421 9.16 -6.06 32.92
CA CYS A 421 9.34 -5.47 31.59
C CYS A 421 10.01 -6.44 30.60
N GLU A 422 10.74 -7.44 31.09
CA GLU A 422 11.32 -8.53 30.29
C GLU A 422 10.26 -9.32 29.51
N HIS A 423 9.00 -9.29 29.95
CA HIS A 423 7.85 -9.83 29.22
C HIS A 423 7.80 -9.28 27.79
N TRP A 424 8.15 -8.02 27.59
CA TRP A 424 8.09 -7.35 26.29
C TRP A 424 9.35 -7.54 25.44
N ASN A 425 10.30 -8.40 25.82
CA ASN A 425 11.47 -8.69 24.97
C ASN A 425 11.03 -9.22 23.60
N PHE A 426 10.08 -10.16 23.57
CA PHE A 426 9.60 -10.82 22.35
C PHE A 426 8.07 -10.86 22.22
N ASN A 427 7.34 -10.46 23.26
CA ASN A 427 5.89 -10.39 23.17
C ASN A 427 5.48 -9.07 22.53
N TRP A 428 4.56 -9.17 21.58
CA TRP A 428 3.96 -8.00 20.93
C TRP A 428 3.22 -7.13 21.96
N ALA A 429 3.35 -5.81 21.99
CA ALA A 429 4.01 -4.93 21.01
C ALA A 429 5.40 -4.42 21.43
N HIS A 430 6.15 -5.20 22.21
CA HIS A 430 7.57 -4.95 22.51
C HIS A 430 7.85 -3.60 23.21
N GLU A 431 8.74 -2.78 22.63
CA GLU A 431 9.14 -1.47 23.14
C GLU A 431 7.95 -0.51 23.25
N GLN A 432 6.93 -0.65 22.38
CA GLN A 432 5.69 0.13 22.44
C GLN A 432 4.94 -0.13 23.75
N SER A 433 4.70 -1.41 24.04
CA SER A 433 4.03 -1.84 25.27
C SER A 433 4.89 -1.49 26.48
N ALA A 434 6.21 -1.67 26.42
CA ALA A 434 7.10 -1.30 27.51
C ALA A 434 7.01 0.20 27.85
N PHE A 435 6.93 1.08 26.84
CA PHE A 435 6.76 2.51 27.09
C PHE A 435 5.48 2.80 27.86
N SER A 436 4.36 2.25 27.38
CA SER A 436 3.04 2.54 27.92
C SER A 436 2.79 1.89 29.28
N TYR A 437 3.30 0.68 29.53
CA TYR A 437 3.11 -0.03 30.79
C TYR A 437 4.03 0.46 31.91
N TYR A 438 5.24 0.94 31.56
CA TYR A 438 6.27 1.25 32.55
C TYR A 438 6.81 2.68 32.42
N ILE A 439 7.35 3.03 31.26
CA ILE A 439 8.18 4.24 31.11
C ILE A 439 7.37 5.51 31.30
N ARG A 440 6.18 5.62 30.71
CA ARG A 440 5.38 6.86 30.79
C ARG A 440 5.07 7.31 32.22
N TYR A 441 5.02 6.38 33.15
CA TYR A 441 4.71 6.66 34.55
C TYR A 441 5.91 7.23 35.34
N GLU A 442 7.13 7.03 34.86
CA GLU A 442 8.35 7.64 35.42
C GLU A 442 8.59 9.08 34.90
N PHE A 443 7.88 9.48 33.83
CA PHE A 443 8.02 10.77 33.14
C PHE A 443 6.66 11.46 33.01
N ASN A 444 6.08 11.80 34.16
CA ASN A 444 4.69 12.25 34.28
C ASN A 444 4.52 13.74 34.61
N ARG A 445 5.56 14.58 34.43
CA ARG A 445 5.37 16.03 34.61
C ARG A 445 4.47 16.56 33.50
N THR A 446 3.78 17.66 33.80
CA THR A 446 2.87 18.30 32.84
C THR A 446 3.57 18.54 31.50
N ASN A 447 2.96 18.08 30.42
CA ASN A 447 3.43 18.19 29.04
C ASN A 447 4.70 17.39 28.66
N GLU A 448 5.25 16.54 29.53
CA GLU A 448 6.42 15.69 29.18
C GLU A 448 6.08 14.68 28.08
N ILE A 449 4.88 14.09 28.13
CA ILE A 449 4.38 13.13 27.14
C ILE A 449 3.13 13.72 26.49
N VAL A 450 3.21 13.95 25.19
CA VAL A 450 2.12 14.50 24.39
C VAL A 450 1.40 13.36 23.68
N ASN A 451 0.12 13.21 23.98
CA ASN A 451 -0.71 12.19 23.34
C ASN A 451 -1.40 12.78 22.12
N ILE A 452 -1.04 12.28 20.94
CA ILE A 452 -1.64 12.68 19.66
C ILE A 452 -2.93 11.86 19.49
N PRO A 453 -4.06 12.48 19.08
CA PRO A 453 -5.26 11.72 18.73
C PRO A 453 -4.93 10.65 17.68
N CYS A 454 -5.42 9.42 17.85
CA CYS A 454 -5.11 8.33 16.91
C CYS A 454 -5.46 8.73 15.47
N ASN A 455 -6.61 9.38 15.26
CA ASN A 455 -7.05 9.85 13.94
C ASN A 455 -6.06 10.80 13.26
N HIS A 456 -5.18 11.46 14.00
CA HIS A 456 -4.20 12.38 13.42
C HIS A 456 -2.94 11.66 12.92
N ALA A 457 -2.48 10.62 13.62
CA ALA A 457 -1.15 10.06 13.39
C ALA A 457 -1.05 8.53 13.60
N ASN A 458 -2.18 7.81 13.58
CA ASN A 458 -2.23 6.37 13.64
C ASN A 458 -3.45 5.80 12.89
N GLY A 459 -3.38 4.52 12.54
CA GLY A 459 -4.34 3.90 11.63
C GLY A 459 -4.28 4.49 10.22
N ASN A 460 -5.23 4.13 9.37
CA ASN A 460 -5.26 4.55 7.97
C ASN A 460 -6.67 4.46 7.40
N GLU A 461 -6.92 5.18 6.32
CA GLU A 461 -8.23 5.25 5.66
C GLU A 461 -8.71 3.93 5.02
N TYR A 462 -7.86 2.91 4.94
CA TYR A 462 -8.22 1.60 4.41
C TYR A 462 -8.56 0.61 5.53
N ALA A 463 -8.28 0.95 6.79
CA ALA A 463 -8.54 0.08 7.93
C ALA A 463 -10.04 -0.08 8.18
N ALA A 464 -10.47 -1.31 8.47
CA ALA A 464 -11.87 -1.68 8.67
C ALA A 464 -12.78 -1.19 7.52
N ASP A 465 -12.34 -1.37 6.27
CA ASP A 465 -13.05 -0.92 5.07
C ASP A 465 -13.40 0.58 5.09
N GLY A 466 -12.50 1.38 5.69
CA GLY A 466 -12.67 2.83 5.85
C GLY A 466 -13.53 3.25 7.04
N GLN A 467 -14.00 2.31 7.87
CA GLN A 467 -14.85 2.60 9.03
C GLN A 467 -14.07 2.78 10.33
N CYS A 468 -12.74 2.66 10.32
CA CYS A 468 -11.93 2.86 11.52
C CYS A 468 -11.98 4.33 11.98
N GLU A 469 -12.13 4.62 13.26
CA GLU A 469 -12.08 6.02 13.74
C GLU A 469 -10.69 6.65 13.60
N CYS A 470 -9.63 5.82 13.61
CA CYS A 470 -8.26 6.26 13.44
C CYS A 470 -7.87 6.19 11.95
N GLN A 471 -8.06 7.29 11.22
CA GLN A 471 -7.83 7.36 9.78
C GLN A 471 -6.39 7.78 9.41
N GLY A 472 -5.58 8.20 10.38
CA GLY A 472 -4.22 8.66 10.13
C GLY A 472 -4.13 9.87 9.22
N VAL A 473 -4.91 10.92 9.51
CA VAL A 473 -5.13 12.09 8.66
C VAL A 473 -3.82 12.78 8.26
N PHE A 474 -2.85 12.94 9.17
CA PHE A 474 -1.55 13.56 8.88
C PHE A 474 -0.43 12.54 8.73
N VAL A 475 -0.45 11.51 9.57
CA VAL A 475 0.44 10.35 9.45
C VAL A 475 -0.42 9.09 9.41
N SER A 476 -0.40 8.42 8.27
CA SER A 476 -1.15 7.20 8.01
C SER A 476 -0.28 5.98 8.33
N HIS A 477 -0.65 5.22 9.35
CA HIS A 477 0.03 3.99 9.78
C HIS A 477 -0.67 2.75 9.22
N ASN A 478 0.01 2.06 8.30
CA ASN A 478 -0.54 1.02 7.44
C ASN A 478 -0.12 -0.40 7.88
N TRP A 479 -0.19 -0.71 9.18
CA TRP A 479 0.29 -1.98 9.74
C TRP A 479 -0.35 -3.25 9.13
N HIS A 480 -1.60 -3.17 8.65
CA HIS A 480 -2.36 -4.27 8.04
C HIS A 480 -2.60 -4.06 6.55
N THR A 481 -2.21 -2.90 6.01
CA THR A 481 -2.49 -2.45 4.65
C THR A 481 -1.20 -1.93 4.00
N LYS A 482 -0.07 -2.58 4.28
CA LYS A 482 1.28 -2.13 3.85
C LYS A 482 1.38 -2.00 2.34
N GLU A 483 0.63 -2.81 1.60
CA GLU A 483 0.49 -2.75 0.15
C GLU A 483 -0.13 -1.45 -0.37
N LYS A 484 -0.78 -0.64 0.50
CA LYS A 484 -1.33 0.67 0.16
C LYS A 484 -0.35 1.83 0.26
N VAL A 485 0.78 1.65 0.93
CA VAL A 485 1.79 2.71 1.08
C VAL A 485 2.30 3.26 -0.28
N PRO A 486 2.54 2.46 -1.33
CA PRO A 486 2.89 2.99 -2.66
C PRO A 486 1.77 3.86 -3.27
N GLU A 487 0.50 3.48 -3.07
CA GLU A 487 -0.66 4.27 -3.49
C GLU A 487 -0.68 5.63 -2.79
N LEU A 488 -0.46 5.64 -1.47
CA LEU A 488 -0.39 6.85 -0.65
C LEU A 488 0.77 7.77 -1.05
N LEU A 489 1.96 7.21 -1.30
CA LEU A 489 3.12 7.95 -1.78
C LEU A 489 2.81 8.66 -3.11
N SER A 490 2.30 7.91 -4.09
CA SER A 490 1.97 8.46 -5.40
C SER A 490 0.87 9.50 -5.33
N ARG A 491 -0.19 9.24 -4.56
CA ARG A 491 -1.27 10.22 -4.36
C ARG A 491 -0.74 11.53 -3.78
N SER A 492 0.14 11.48 -2.78
CA SER A 492 0.68 12.68 -2.13
C SER A 492 1.55 13.52 -3.10
N ILE A 493 2.37 12.85 -3.92
CA ILE A 493 3.19 13.50 -4.96
C ILE A 493 2.30 14.10 -6.05
N MET A 494 1.37 13.29 -6.60
CA MET A 494 0.52 13.70 -7.70
C MET A 494 -0.42 14.84 -7.32
N THR A 495 -0.95 14.82 -6.10
CA THR A 495 -1.76 15.92 -5.57
C THR A 495 -0.99 17.25 -5.60
N SER A 496 0.24 17.24 -5.09
CA SER A 496 1.11 18.44 -5.07
C SER A 496 1.44 18.92 -6.48
N LEU A 497 1.83 18.01 -7.37
CA LEU A 497 2.17 18.35 -8.75
C LEU A 497 0.95 18.89 -9.52
N SER A 498 -0.22 18.27 -9.39
CA SER A 498 -1.47 18.72 -10.00
C SER A 498 -1.86 20.12 -9.52
N ARG A 499 -1.73 20.41 -8.21
CA ARG A 499 -1.97 21.75 -7.66
C ARG A 499 -1.02 22.78 -8.27
N ARG A 500 0.26 22.44 -8.42
CA ARG A 500 1.25 23.34 -9.02
C ARG A 500 0.94 23.65 -10.49
N LEU A 501 0.66 22.62 -11.28
CA LEU A 501 0.30 22.75 -12.70
C LEU A 501 -0.99 23.57 -12.86
N HIS A 502 -2.00 23.29 -12.03
CA HIS A 502 -3.23 24.06 -12.01
C HIS A 502 -2.99 25.53 -11.65
N GLY A 503 -2.21 25.82 -10.61
CA GLY A 503 -1.85 27.18 -10.23
C GLY A 503 -1.11 27.94 -11.34
N GLN A 504 -0.22 27.27 -12.07
CA GLN A 504 0.47 27.86 -13.23
C GLN A 504 -0.50 28.13 -14.39
N PHE A 505 -1.43 27.22 -14.68
CA PHE A 505 -2.46 27.43 -15.69
C PHE A 505 -3.35 28.63 -15.33
N GLN A 506 -3.77 28.73 -14.06
CA GLN A 506 -4.56 29.86 -13.54
C GLN A 506 -3.83 31.19 -13.72
N ALA A 507 -2.53 31.25 -13.38
CA ALA A 507 -1.71 32.45 -13.55
C ALA A 507 -1.63 32.92 -15.02
N ASN A 508 -1.68 31.98 -15.97
CA ASN A 508 -1.54 32.24 -17.41
C ASN A 508 -2.86 32.10 -18.18
N THR A 509 -4.00 32.05 -17.49
CA THR A 509 -5.31 31.74 -18.12
C THR A 509 -5.68 32.73 -19.22
N LYS A 510 -5.29 34.00 -19.13
CA LYS A 510 -5.56 35.01 -20.18
C LYS A 510 -4.94 34.65 -21.53
N GLU A 511 -3.79 33.99 -21.49
CA GLU A 511 -3.05 33.54 -22.68
C GLU A 511 -3.50 32.14 -23.09
N LEU A 512 -3.63 31.22 -22.13
CA LEU A 512 -3.86 29.80 -22.38
C LEU A 512 -5.32 29.42 -22.63
N TYR A 513 -6.29 30.23 -22.18
CA TYR A 513 -7.72 29.96 -22.30
C TYR A 513 -8.42 31.02 -23.13
N LYS A 514 -9.17 30.59 -24.15
CA LYS A 514 -10.06 31.41 -24.96
C LYS A 514 -11.46 30.82 -24.93
N ASP A 515 -12.40 31.57 -24.40
CA ASP A 515 -13.82 31.21 -24.48
C ASP A 515 -14.39 31.66 -25.83
N ILE A 516 -14.72 30.68 -26.67
CA ILE A 516 -15.32 30.90 -28.00
C ILE A 516 -16.77 30.39 -28.06
N SER A 517 -17.41 30.12 -26.92
CA SER A 517 -18.79 29.59 -26.88
C SER A 517 -19.81 30.49 -27.58
N ASN A 518 -19.52 31.79 -27.68
CA ASN A 518 -20.38 32.78 -28.31
C ASN A 518 -20.11 32.95 -29.82
N GLN A 519 -19.17 32.19 -30.41
CA GLN A 519 -18.87 32.26 -31.85
C GLN A 519 -19.75 31.29 -32.65
N THR A 520 -20.40 31.79 -33.69
CA THR A 520 -21.27 30.99 -34.57
C THR A 520 -20.54 30.53 -35.83
N TYR A 521 -20.83 29.31 -36.30
CA TYR A 521 -20.27 28.82 -37.56
C TYR A 521 -20.76 29.66 -38.78
N PRO A 522 -19.88 29.97 -39.75
CA PRO A 522 -18.44 29.68 -39.75
C PRO A 522 -17.65 30.66 -38.87
N MET A 523 -16.78 30.12 -38.03
CA MET A 523 -15.90 30.92 -37.18
C MET A 523 -14.94 31.76 -38.04
N LYS A 524 -14.87 33.07 -37.80
CA LYS A 524 -13.99 33.99 -38.53
C LYS A 524 -13.22 34.88 -37.54
N GLY A 525 -11.93 35.07 -37.80
CA GLY A 525 -11.09 36.03 -37.06
C GLY A 525 -10.73 35.63 -35.62
N ILE A 526 -10.80 34.35 -35.26
CA ILE A 526 -10.35 33.86 -33.95
C ILE A 526 -8.81 33.81 -33.95
N GLN A 527 -8.19 34.47 -32.98
CA GLN A 527 -6.76 34.35 -32.70
C GLN A 527 -6.57 33.35 -31.55
N ILE A 528 -5.94 32.21 -31.86
CA ILE A 528 -5.57 31.15 -30.90
C ILE A 528 -4.17 31.42 -30.38
#